data_AF-A0A3S4DAE2-F1
#
_entry.id   AF-A0A3S4DAE2-F1
#
_cell.length_a   1.000
_cell.length_b   1.000
_cell.length_c   1.000
_cell.angle_alpha   90.00
_cell.angle_beta   90.00
_cell.angle_gamma   90.00
#
_symmetry.space_group_name_H-M   'P 1'
#
loop_
_entity.id
_entity.type
_entity.pdbx_description
1 polymer ?
#
loop_
_entity_poly.entity_id
_entity_poly.type
_entity_poly.pdbx_seq_one_letter_code
_entity_poly.pdbx_strand_id
1 'polypeptide(L)'
;MLPPVEDAVLANNPEFASLYAKLTTSALNADGSSKDDPAAKERGAVTEELNRYRLKAAKQSLLLDAIANANPQSLQAKPAPAPTLTKRPRAPQQPTSTIAELPAPLLDLLLLLPPLLTASSELSPESTALLLSNPPLSDFPDHLPSSPPLSDRKADLTRARLAAAASLSSLLASQTAVLAQLLRALEAKHGAVARSLELRAAEAALAAQRQQAEAEAALWLARRDAYPPAAQRALANYARHLCDAKARLNEAIHALRAELEAYGVDSVAAAAATAGEGGRRGEAGGAGKEKVMREMARVYRDMSRQLEEVRSDLERLGRA
;
A
#
# COMPACT_ATOMS: atom_id res chain seq x y z
N MET A 1 -7.34 42.00 21.70
CA MET A 1 -6.73 43.22 22.27
C MET A 1 -7.83 44.23 22.57
N LEU A 2 -8.07 44.56 23.84
CA LEU A 2 -8.89 45.72 24.19
C LEU A 2 -8.10 46.99 23.84
N PRO A 3 -8.69 47.97 23.14
CA PRO A 3 -7.99 49.22 22.85
C PRO A 3 -7.65 49.96 24.16
N PRO A 4 -6.51 50.67 24.23
CA PRO A 4 -6.16 51.47 25.39
C PRO A 4 -7.22 52.56 25.58
N VAL A 5 -7.81 52.63 26.76
CA VAL A 5 -8.78 53.67 27.13
C VAL A 5 -8.03 54.84 27.75
N GLU A 6 -8.37 56.06 27.36
CA GLU A 6 -7.75 57.28 27.88
C GLU A 6 -8.04 57.46 29.38
N ASP A 7 -7.02 57.79 30.17
CA ASP A 7 -7.10 57.92 31.63
C ASP A 7 -8.12 58.98 32.08
N ALA A 8 -8.41 59.98 31.23
CA ALA A 8 -9.45 60.99 31.47
C ALA A 8 -10.87 60.38 31.53
N VAL A 9 -11.14 59.34 30.74
CA VAL A 9 -12.45 58.65 30.72
C VAL A 9 -12.62 57.76 31.96
N LEU A 10 -11.51 57.18 32.45
CA LEU A 10 -11.48 56.40 33.68
C LEU A 10 -11.66 57.28 34.93
N ALA A 11 -11.11 58.49 34.92
CA ALA A 11 -11.26 59.46 36.02
C ALA A 11 -12.70 60.01 36.13
N ASN A 12 -13.37 60.23 35.00
CA ASN A 12 -14.73 60.78 34.98
C ASN A 12 -15.82 59.76 35.35
N ASN A 13 -15.55 58.45 35.22
CA ASN A 13 -16.51 57.38 35.48
C ASN A 13 -15.90 56.27 36.36
N PRO A 14 -15.95 56.40 37.70
CA PRO A 14 -15.27 55.48 38.62
C PRO A 14 -15.83 54.05 38.57
N GLU A 15 -17.12 53.89 38.26
CA GLU A 15 -17.72 52.56 38.09
C GLU A 15 -17.14 51.83 36.87
N PHE A 16 -16.96 52.55 35.76
CA PHE A 16 -16.34 52.01 34.54
C PHE A 16 -14.87 51.67 34.76
N ALA A 17 -14.13 52.49 35.51
CA ALA A 17 -12.74 52.19 35.89
C ALA A 17 -12.63 50.89 36.70
N SER A 18 -13.56 50.67 37.64
CA SER A 18 -13.59 49.43 38.42
C SER A 18 -13.91 48.19 37.57
N LEU A 19 -14.81 48.33 36.59
CA LEU A 19 -15.17 47.25 35.66
C LEU A 19 -14.05 46.95 34.68
N TYR A 20 -13.43 47.99 34.11
CA TYR A 20 -12.28 47.85 33.21
C TYR A 20 -11.11 47.16 33.92
N ALA A 21 -10.80 47.58 35.15
CA ALA A 21 -9.79 46.93 35.98
C ALA A 21 -10.16 45.47 36.29
N LYS A 22 -11.41 45.17 36.66
CA LYS A 22 -11.86 43.78 36.92
C LYS A 22 -11.78 42.91 35.66
N LEU A 23 -12.21 43.41 34.50
CA LEU A 23 -12.18 42.67 33.25
C LEU A 23 -10.76 42.40 32.75
N THR A 24 -9.88 43.39 32.84
CA THR A 24 -8.47 43.25 32.41
C THR A 24 -7.62 42.43 33.38
N THR A 25 -7.91 42.46 34.69
CA THR A 25 -7.13 41.70 35.69
C THR A 25 -7.64 40.27 35.85
N SER A 26 -8.95 40.07 36.00
CA SER A 26 -9.53 38.78 36.37
C SER A 26 -10.06 37.95 35.20
N ALA A 27 -10.73 38.58 34.22
CA ALA A 27 -11.50 37.85 33.23
C ALA A 27 -10.75 37.62 31.91
N LEU A 28 -9.87 38.54 31.49
CA LEU A 28 -9.26 38.51 30.16
C LEU A 28 -7.73 38.48 30.21
N ASN A 29 -7.11 37.77 29.26
CA ASN A 29 -5.68 37.82 28.97
C ASN A 29 -5.33 39.06 28.14
N ALA A 30 -4.04 39.42 28.06
CA ALA A 30 -3.56 40.58 27.30
C ALA A 30 -4.05 40.57 25.83
N ASP A 31 -4.16 39.39 25.22
CA ASP A 31 -4.64 39.21 23.84
C ASP A 31 -6.17 39.35 23.69
N GLY A 32 -6.92 39.49 24.79
CA GLY A 32 -8.38 39.63 24.83
C GLY A 32 -9.16 38.31 24.91
N SER A 33 -8.47 37.17 25.08
CA SER A 33 -9.10 35.87 25.32
C SER A 33 -9.49 35.70 26.80
N SER A 34 -10.63 35.07 27.07
CA SER A 34 -11.09 34.79 28.44
C SER A 34 -10.18 33.82 29.18
N LYS A 35 -9.82 34.13 30.42
CA LYS A 35 -8.97 33.30 31.29
C LYS A 35 -9.66 32.00 31.71
N ASP A 36 -10.99 32.02 31.78
CA ASP A 36 -11.83 30.93 32.28
C ASP A 36 -12.63 30.21 31.17
N ASP A 37 -12.07 30.10 29.96
CA ASP A 37 -12.63 29.21 28.94
C ASP A 37 -12.13 27.77 29.16
N PRO A 38 -12.95 26.83 29.66
CA PRO A 38 -12.54 25.42 29.79
C PRO A 38 -12.17 24.82 28.42
N ALA A 39 -12.88 25.22 27.38
CA ALA A 39 -12.61 24.81 26.01
C ALA A 39 -11.26 25.33 25.48
N ALA A 40 -10.71 26.42 26.02
CA ALA A 40 -9.37 26.89 25.65
C ALA A 40 -8.26 26.02 26.25
N LYS A 41 -8.45 25.54 27.49
CA LYS A 41 -7.54 24.60 28.15
C LYS A 41 -7.55 23.24 27.45
N GLU A 42 -8.73 22.77 27.05
CA GLU A 42 -8.88 21.54 26.24
C GLU A 42 -8.20 21.69 24.87
N ARG A 43 -8.41 22.81 24.16
CA ARG A 43 -7.69 23.09 22.90
C ARG A 43 -6.18 23.13 23.11
N GLY A 44 -5.70 23.73 24.20
CA GLY A 44 -4.28 23.73 24.58
C GLY A 44 -3.74 22.31 24.76
N ALA A 45 -4.41 21.49 25.56
CA ALA A 45 -4.05 20.08 25.78
C ALA A 45 -3.99 19.29 24.46
N VAL A 46 -5.01 19.44 23.60
CA VAL A 46 -5.05 18.79 22.28
C VAL A 46 -3.89 19.26 21.40
N THR A 47 -3.54 20.55 21.41
CA THR A 47 -2.40 21.05 20.63
C THR A 47 -1.07 20.51 21.14
N GLU A 48 -0.89 20.38 22.46
CA GLU A 48 0.30 19.75 23.04
C GLU A 48 0.40 18.27 22.66
N GLU A 49 -0.71 17.53 22.70
CA GLU A 49 -0.77 16.15 22.25
C GLU A 49 -0.41 16.02 20.77
N LEU A 50 -1.01 16.85 19.91
CA LEU A 50 -0.68 16.90 18.48
C LEU A 50 0.81 17.20 18.25
N ASN A 51 1.39 18.12 19.01
CA ASN A 51 2.81 18.44 18.92
C ASN A 51 3.70 17.25 19.36
N ARG A 52 3.31 16.53 20.41
CA ARG A 52 4.01 15.30 20.84
C ARG A 52 3.96 14.22 19.75
N TYR A 53 2.81 14.02 19.11
CA TYR A 53 2.68 13.07 18.01
C TYR A 53 3.53 13.48 16.79
N ARG A 54 3.50 14.76 16.41
CA ARG A 54 4.34 15.31 15.33
C ARG A 54 5.83 15.10 15.60
N LEU A 55 6.29 15.34 16.83
CA LEU A 55 7.69 15.10 17.22
C LEU A 55 8.06 13.61 17.15
N LYS A 56 7.17 12.72 17.59
CA LYS A 56 7.41 11.27 17.48
C LYS A 56 7.48 10.82 16.02
N ALA A 57 6.56 11.29 15.18
CA ALA A 57 6.54 10.97 13.76
C ALA A 57 7.80 11.49 13.04
N ALA A 58 8.23 12.74 13.33
CA ALA A 58 9.46 13.29 12.77
C ALA A 58 10.71 12.52 13.23
N LYS A 59 10.75 12.06 14.49
CA LYS A 59 11.84 11.18 14.96
C LYS A 59 11.85 9.85 14.20
N GLN A 60 10.68 9.26 13.98
CA GLN A 60 10.58 8.01 13.22
C GLN A 60 10.98 8.21 11.76
N SER A 61 10.54 9.29 11.10
CA SER A 61 10.94 9.57 9.72
C SER A 61 12.44 9.81 9.62
N LEU A 62 13.05 10.57 10.54
CA LEU A 62 14.50 10.76 10.57
C LEU A 62 15.26 9.44 10.81
N LEU A 63 14.75 8.53 11.64
CA LEU A 63 15.35 7.22 11.84
C LEU A 63 15.21 6.33 10.60
N LEU A 64 14.06 6.37 9.92
CA LEU A 64 13.85 5.64 8.68
C LEU A 64 14.74 6.18 7.56
N ASP A 65 14.85 7.49 7.43
CA ASP A 65 15.76 8.15 6.48
C ASP A 65 17.22 7.84 6.82
N ALA A 66 17.58 7.84 8.11
CA ALA A 66 18.93 7.48 8.55
C ALA A 66 19.25 6.01 8.28
N ILE A 67 18.30 5.09 8.44
CA ILE A 67 18.48 3.66 8.12
C ILE A 67 18.53 3.45 6.60
N ALA A 68 17.66 4.12 5.84
CA ALA A 68 17.63 4.04 4.38
C ALA A 68 18.90 4.62 3.74
N ASN A 69 19.44 5.69 4.33
CA ASN A 69 20.69 6.32 3.90
C ASN A 69 21.94 5.80 4.63
N ALA A 70 21.79 4.92 5.62
CA ALA A 70 22.91 4.24 6.27
C ALA A 70 23.48 3.21 5.29
N ASN A 71 24.46 3.65 4.51
CA ASN A 71 25.26 2.78 3.66
C ASN A 71 25.94 1.70 4.55
N PRO A 72 25.67 0.40 4.34
CA PRO A 72 26.25 -0.68 5.14
C PRO A 72 27.78 -0.78 5.01
N GLN A 73 28.39 -0.04 4.08
CA GLN A 73 29.85 0.04 3.94
C GLN A 73 30.54 0.95 4.97
N SER A 74 29.80 1.80 5.71
CA SER A 74 30.40 2.68 6.75
C SER A 74 30.84 1.93 8.02
N LEU A 75 30.41 0.68 8.21
CA LEU A 75 30.93 -0.22 9.24
C LEU A 75 32.21 -0.97 8.80
N GLN A 76 32.63 -0.85 7.54
CA GLN A 76 33.98 -1.20 7.11
C GLN A 76 34.92 -0.01 7.33
N ALA A 77 34.94 0.51 8.56
CA ALA A 77 36.06 1.32 9.02
C ALA A 77 37.29 0.40 9.03
N LYS A 78 38.10 0.55 7.98
CA LYS A 78 39.50 0.16 7.91
C LYS A 78 40.17 0.42 9.27
N PRO A 79 40.81 -0.57 9.92
CA PRO A 79 41.59 -0.29 11.11
C PRO A 79 42.69 0.71 10.76
N ALA A 80 42.79 1.79 11.53
CA ALA A 80 43.92 2.70 11.46
C ALA A 80 45.24 1.91 11.65
N PRO A 81 46.33 2.30 10.96
CA PRO A 81 47.59 1.57 11.05
C PRO A 81 48.24 1.79 12.43
N ALA A 82 48.30 0.73 13.23
CA ALA A 82 49.18 0.67 14.39
C ALA A 82 50.64 0.52 13.93
N PRO A 83 51.61 1.14 14.63
CA PRO A 83 53.01 1.18 14.22
C PRO A 83 53.63 -0.22 14.20
N THR A 84 54.26 -0.53 13.07
CA THR A 84 54.99 -1.74 12.78
C THR A 84 56.22 -1.87 13.66
N LEU A 85 56.15 -2.75 14.65
CA LEU A 85 57.31 -3.45 15.22
C LEU A 85 56.96 -4.92 15.19
N THR A 86 57.58 -5.67 14.28
CA THR A 86 58.18 -6.99 14.52
C THR A 86 58.57 -7.64 13.19
N LYS A 87 59.90 -7.71 13.02
CA LYS A 87 60.66 -8.59 12.13
C LYS A 87 59.94 -9.90 11.81
N ARG A 88 59.57 -10.08 10.55
CA ARG A 88 59.30 -11.40 9.98
C ARG A 88 60.64 -12.00 9.53
N PRO A 89 61.09 -13.15 10.06
CA PRO A 89 62.25 -13.83 9.49
C PRO A 89 61.85 -14.43 8.14
N ARG A 90 62.68 -14.15 7.14
CA ARG A 90 62.63 -14.73 5.81
C ARG A 90 62.96 -16.22 5.91
N ALA A 91 61.91 -17.02 5.77
CA ALA A 91 61.96 -18.44 5.38
C ALA A 91 62.91 -18.65 4.18
N PRO A 92 64.04 -19.38 4.23
CA PRO A 92 64.95 -19.47 3.09
C PRO A 92 64.30 -20.19 1.92
N GLN A 93 64.63 -19.71 0.72
CA GLN A 93 64.44 -20.44 -0.53
C GLN A 93 64.98 -21.85 -0.34
N GLN A 94 64.10 -22.85 -0.38
CA GLN A 94 64.52 -24.21 -0.66
C GLN A 94 64.41 -24.46 -2.16
N PRO A 95 65.42 -25.14 -2.70
CA PRO A 95 65.76 -25.14 -4.11
C PRO A 95 64.71 -25.85 -4.93
N THR A 96 64.58 -25.37 -6.17
CA THR A 96 64.12 -26.13 -7.33
C THR A 96 64.40 -27.61 -7.11
N SER A 97 63.34 -28.41 -7.13
CA SER A 97 63.42 -29.85 -7.37
C SER A 97 64.54 -30.10 -8.37
N THR A 98 65.55 -30.85 -7.94
CA THR A 98 66.49 -31.51 -8.83
C THR A 98 65.66 -32.34 -9.80
N ILE A 99 65.29 -31.72 -10.92
CA ILE A 99 65.05 -32.44 -12.15
C ILE A 99 66.42 -33.07 -12.41
N ALA A 100 66.59 -34.31 -11.97
CA ALA A 100 67.64 -35.13 -12.49
C ALA A 100 67.48 -35.04 -14.01
N GLU A 101 68.46 -34.42 -14.67
CA GLU A 101 68.57 -34.43 -16.12
C GLU A 101 68.57 -35.91 -16.54
N LEU A 102 67.39 -36.44 -16.87
CA LEU A 102 67.12 -37.08 -18.15
C LEU A 102 68.37 -37.17 -19.04
N PRO A 103 69.31 -38.15 -18.95
CA PRO A 103 70.36 -38.21 -19.97
C PRO A 103 69.70 -38.19 -21.35
N ALA A 104 70.16 -37.28 -22.21
CA ALA A 104 69.63 -37.05 -23.56
C ALA A 104 69.20 -38.33 -24.34
N PRO A 105 69.90 -39.48 -24.27
CA PRO A 105 69.45 -40.71 -24.92
C PRO A 105 68.08 -41.22 -24.45
N LEU A 106 67.65 -40.98 -23.21
CA LEU A 106 66.35 -41.42 -22.69
C LEU A 106 65.17 -40.62 -23.26
N LEU A 107 65.38 -39.35 -23.65
CA LEU A 107 64.33 -38.51 -24.23
C LEU A 107 64.02 -38.93 -25.68
N ASP A 108 65.06 -39.21 -26.47
CA ASP A 108 64.91 -39.71 -27.85
C ASP A 108 64.21 -41.08 -27.86
N LEU A 109 64.52 -41.92 -26.87
CA LEU A 109 63.91 -43.23 -26.66
C LEU A 109 62.43 -43.15 -26.29
N LEU A 110 62.05 -42.20 -25.42
CA LEU A 110 60.67 -41.96 -25.00
C LEU A 110 59.81 -41.38 -26.13
N LEU A 111 60.44 -40.70 -27.10
CA LEU A 111 59.81 -40.22 -28.33
C LEU A 111 59.61 -41.34 -29.37
N LEU A 112 60.51 -42.33 -29.45
CA LEU A 112 60.45 -43.45 -30.39
C LEU A 112 59.61 -44.65 -29.92
N LEU A 113 59.35 -44.78 -28.61
CA LEU A 113 58.58 -45.89 -28.02
C LEU A 113 57.09 -45.94 -28.43
N PRO A 114 56.35 -44.81 -28.49
CA PRO A 114 54.93 -44.81 -28.87
C PRO A 114 54.63 -45.44 -30.24
N PRO A 115 55.33 -45.10 -31.34
CA PRO A 115 55.06 -45.74 -32.63
C PRO A 115 55.41 -47.24 -32.64
N LEU A 116 56.42 -47.68 -31.89
CA LEU A 116 56.83 -49.09 -31.81
C LEU A 116 55.80 -49.95 -31.06
N LEU A 117 55.25 -49.45 -29.95
CA LEU A 117 54.18 -50.15 -29.20
C LEU A 117 52.88 -50.25 -30.00
N THR A 118 52.65 -49.32 -30.93
CA THR A 118 51.47 -49.33 -31.81
C THR A 118 51.64 -50.29 -32.99
N ALA A 119 52.88 -50.46 -33.48
CA ALA A 119 53.24 -51.36 -34.60
C ALA A 119 53.58 -52.80 -34.18
N SER A 120 53.66 -53.09 -32.87
CA SER A 120 54.08 -54.38 -32.32
C SER A 120 53.22 -55.59 -32.74
N SER A 121 52.00 -55.36 -33.23
CA SER A 121 51.10 -56.42 -33.69
C SER A 121 51.42 -56.96 -35.10
N GLU A 122 52.29 -56.30 -35.87
CA GLU A 122 52.55 -56.64 -37.29
C GLU A 122 54.01 -57.05 -37.60
N LEU A 123 54.90 -57.07 -36.60
CA LEU A 123 56.33 -57.27 -36.81
C LEU A 123 56.77 -58.75 -36.68
N SER A 124 57.53 -59.24 -37.66
CA SER A 124 58.16 -60.57 -37.65
C SER A 124 59.19 -60.69 -36.52
N PRO A 125 59.30 -61.85 -35.82
CA PRO A 125 60.16 -62.01 -34.65
C PRO A 125 61.64 -61.72 -34.94
N GLU A 126 62.13 -61.98 -36.15
CA GLU A 126 63.52 -61.69 -36.54
C GLU A 126 63.79 -60.17 -36.65
N SER A 127 62.82 -59.40 -37.13
CA SER A 127 62.92 -57.94 -37.21
C SER A 127 62.87 -57.29 -35.83
N THR A 128 62.11 -57.86 -34.89
CA THR A 128 62.09 -57.40 -33.49
C THR A 128 63.41 -57.67 -32.78
N ALA A 129 64.03 -58.84 -33.02
CA ALA A 129 65.33 -59.17 -32.46
C ALA A 129 66.45 -58.24 -33.00
N LEU A 130 66.41 -57.92 -34.30
CA LEU A 130 67.35 -56.97 -34.90
C LEU A 130 67.17 -55.53 -34.37
N LEU A 131 65.93 -55.08 -34.16
CA LEU A 131 65.65 -53.76 -33.59
C LEU A 131 66.09 -53.64 -32.13
N LEU A 132 65.95 -54.70 -31.33
CA LEU A 132 66.39 -54.73 -29.93
C LEU A 132 67.91 -54.94 -29.79
N SER A 133 68.59 -55.43 -30.84
CA SER A 133 70.05 -55.59 -30.86
C SER A 133 70.83 -54.32 -31.24
N ASN A 134 70.13 -53.27 -31.70
CA ASN A 134 70.76 -52.02 -32.14
C ASN A 134 70.52 -50.88 -31.13
N PRO A 135 71.53 -50.02 -30.86
CA PRO A 135 71.34 -48.83 -30.04
C PRO A 135 70.37 -47.86 -30.74
N PRO A 136 69.49 -47.14 -30.01
CA PRO A 136 69.50 -46.92 -28.55
C PRO A 136 68.64 -47.91 -27.73
N LEU A 137 68.06 -48.95 -28.35
CA LEU A 137 67.19 -49.91 -27.66
C LEU A 137 67.97 -51.01 -26.92
N SER A 138 69.18 -51.32 -27.36
CA SER A 138 70.11 -52.25 -26.68
C SER A 138 70.53 -51.76 -25.30
N ASP A 139 70.65 -50.44 -25.13
CA ASP A 139 71.17 -49.79 -23.92
C ASP A 139 70.03 -49.39 -22.95
N PHE A 140 68.78 -49.65 -23.35
CA PHE A 140 67.56 -49.46 -22.57
C PHE A 140 67.59 -50.09 -21.17
N PRO A 141 68.05 -51.34 -20.97
CA PRO A 141 68.06 -51.96 -19.65
C PRO A 141 69.11 -51.34 -18.70
N ASP A 142 70.18 -50.76 -19.25
CA ASP A 142 71.28 -50.17 -18.46
C ASP A 142 70.97 -48.72 -18.03
N HIS A 143 70.12 -48.02 -18.78
CA HIS A 143 69.73 -46.63 -18.51
C HIS A 143 68.46 -46.48 -17.66
N LEU A 144 67.77 -47.58 -17.33
CA LEU A 144 66.64 -47.58 -16.41
C LEU A 144 67.18 -47.80 -14.98
N PRO A 145 67.23 -46.77 -14.11
CA PRO A 145 67.64 -46.96 -12.73
C PRO A 145 66.60 -47.84 -12.03
N SER A 146 66.87 -49.14 -11.89
CA SER A 146 66.08 -50.18 -11.19
C SER A 146 64.68 -49.72 -10.78
N SER A 147 63.84 -49.39 -11.76
CA SER A 147 62.55 -48.78 -11.44
C SER A 147 61.67 -49.91 -10.91
N PRO A 148 61.01 -49.78 -9.75
CA PRO A 148 60.00 -50.77 -9.38
C PRO A 148 59.00 -50.87 -10.54
N PRO A 149 58.46 -52.06 -10.83
CA PRO A 149 57.63 -52.27 -12.00
C PRO A 149 56.51 -51.23 -12.03
N LEU A 150 56.16 -50.72 -13.22
CA LEU A 150 55.18 -49.65 -13.40
C LEU A 150 53.82 -49.93 -12.71
N SER A 151 53.50 -51.22 -12.50
CA SER A 151 52.38 -51.70 -11.69
C SER A 151 52.43 -51.18 -10.25
N ASP A 152 53.60 -51.16 -9.61
CA ASP A 152 53.79 -50.74 -8.23
C ASP A 152 53.61 -49.24 -8.09
N ARG A 153 54.14 -48.46 -9.04
CA ARG A 153 53.92 -47.00 -9.11
C ARG A 153 52.46 -46.63 -9.32
N LYS A 154 51.75 -47.39 -10.18
CA LYS A 154 50.30 -47.23 -10.36
C LYS A 154 49.55 -47.56 -9.08
N ALA A 155 49.92 -48.65 -8.40
CA ALA A 155 49.33 -49.03 -7.13
C ALA A 155 49.56 -47.94 -6.06
N ASP A 156 50.78 -47.41 -5.94
CA ASP A 156 51.11 -46.34 -4.99
C ASP A 156 50.34 -45.05 -5.28
N LEU A 157 50.18 -44.67 -6.55
CA LEU A 157 49.37 -43.52 -6.93
C LEU A 157 47.89 -43.72 -6.59
N THR A 158 47.33 -44.93 -6.79
CA THR A 158 45.95 -45.21 -6.37
C THR A 158 45.80 -45.15 -4.85
N ARG A 159 46.77 -45.68 -4.08
CA ARG A 159 46.77 -45.59 -2.61
C ARG A 159 46.86 -44.14 -2.14
N ALA A 160 47.73 -43.33 -2.73
CA ALA A 160 47.87 -41.91 -2.41
C ALA A 160 46.58 -41.13 -2.72
N ARG A 161 45.91 -41.43 -3.84
CA ARG A 161 44.60 -40.83 -4.19
C ARG A 161 43.51 -41.23 -3.21
N LEU A 162 43.45 -42.50 -2.79
CA LEU A 162 42.49 -42.96 -1.79
C LEU A 162 42.75 -42.32 -0.42
N ALA A 163 44.01 -42.21 0.00
CA ALA A 163 44.39 -41.52 1.23
C ALA A 163 44.03 -40.03 1.19
N ALA A 164 44.28 -39.35 0.07
CA ALA A 164 43.89 -37.96 -0.13
C ALA A 164 42.35 -37.80 -0.08
N ALA A 165 41.59 -38.65 -0.76
CA ALA A 165 40.13 -38.63 -0.72
C ALA A 165 39.58 -38.87 0.70
N ALA A 166 40.17 -39.82 1.45
CA ALA A 166 39.81 -40.06 2.84
C ALA A 166 40.09 -38.82 3.72
N SER A 167 41.25 -38.18 3.54
CA SER A 167 41.58 -36.96 4.28
C SER A 167 40.61 -35.81 3.98
N LEU A 168 40.24 -35.60 2.71
CA LEU A 168 39.26 -34.59 2.31
C LEU A 168 37.87 -34.89 2.89
N SER A 169 37.45 -36.15 2.89
CA SER A 169 36.17 -36.55 3.51
C SER A 169 36.15 -36.27 5.01
N SER A 170 37.27 -36.52 5.71
CA SER A 170 37.40 -36.23 7.14
C SER A 170 37.37 -34.73 7.42
N LEU A 171 37.99 -33.92 6.55
CA LEU A 171 37.98 -32.47 6.67
C LEU A 171 36.58 -31.91 6.43
N LEU A 172 35.85 -32.39 5.41
CA LEU A 172 34.46 -32.01 5.19
C LEU A 172 33.56 -32.42 6.37
N ALA A 173 33.73 -33.63 6.91
CA ALA A 173 33.01 -34.06 8.11
C ALA A 173 33.28 -33.13 9.31
N SER A 174 34.54 -32.75 9.53
CA SER A 174 34.90 -31.81 10.60
C SER A 174 34.31 -30.41 10.37
N GLN A 175 34.31 -29.90 9.13
CA GLN A 175 33.72 -28.60 8.79
C GLN A 175 32.20 -28.60 9.01
N THR A 176 31.50 -29.64 8.57
CA THR A 176 30.05 -29.76 8.80
C THR A 176 29.71 -29.83 10.29
N ALA A 177 30.52 -30.50 11.10
CA ALA A 177 30.35 -30.55 12.55
C ALA A 177 30.53 -29.15 13.20
N VAL A 178 31.54 -28.39 12.78
CA VAL A 178 31.76 -27.01 13.27
C VAL A 178 30.62 -26.09 12.86
N LEU A 179 30.14 -26.17 11.61
CA LEU A 179 28.99 -25.40 11.13
C LEU A 179 27.72 -25.74 11.92
N ALA A 180 27.46 -27.01 12.20
CA ALA A 180 26.32 -27.44 13.01
C ALA A 180 26.41 -26.93 14.45
N GLN A 181 27.59 -26.91 15.06
CA GLN A 181 27.80 -26.33 16.39
C GLN A 181 27.60 -24.81 16.40
N LEU A 182 28.06 -24.11 15.37
CA LEU A 182 27.85 -22.68 15.22
C LEU A 182 26.36 -22.36 15.08
N LEU A 183 25.64 -23.12 14.25
CA LEU A 183 24.19 -22.98 14.10
C LEU A 183 23.46 -23.20 15.44
N ARG A 184 23.80 -24.26 16.19
CA ARG A 184 23.24 -24.48 17.53
C ARG A 184 23.55 -23.35 18.50
N ALA A 185 24.75 -22.78 18.45
CA ALA A 185 25.12 -21.63 19.29
C ALA A 185 24.33 -20.37 18.91
N LEU A 186 24.08 -20.16 17.61
CA LEU A 186 23.21 -19.07 17.13
C LEU A 186 21.76 -19.30 17.54
N GLU A 187 21.24 -20.51 17.42
CA GLU A 187 19.90 -20.88 17.89
C GLU A 187 19.76 -20.74 19.41
N ALA A 188 20.80 -21.08 20.19
CA ALA A 188 20.79 -20.89 21.63
C ALA A 188 20.75 -19.39 22.01
N LYS A 189 21.47 -18.54 21.27
CA LYS A 189 21.51 -17.09 21.53
C LYS A 189 20.27 -16.36 21.03
N HIS A 190 19.82 -16.69 19.83
CA HIS A 190 18.80 -15.92 19.11
C HIS A 190 17.44 -16.63 19.07
N GLY A 191 17.38 -17.93 19.28
CA GLY A 191 16.14 -18.70 19.22
C GLY A 191 15.16 -18.38 20.37
N ALA A 192 15.67 -18.13 21.58
CA ALA A 192 14.84 -17.67 22.69
C ALA A 192 14.29 -16.26 22.45
N VAL A 193 15.14 -15.37 21.90
CA VAL A 193 14.73 -14.00 21.54
C VAL A 193 13.68 -14.01 20.43
N ALA A 194 13.91 -14.77 19.35
CA ALA A 194 12.96 -14.92 18.25
C ALA A 194 11.60 -15.44 18.74
N ARG A 195 11.58 -16.54 19.50
CA ARG A 195 10.34 -17.08 20.09
C ARG A 195 9.66 -16.10 21.04
N SER A 196 10.43 -15.35 21.84
CA SER A 196 9.85 -14.33 22.73
C SER A 196 9.23 -13.15 21.97
N LEU A 197 9.82 -12.77 20.82
CA LEU A 197 9.28 -11.73 19.95
C LEU A 197 8.02 -12.21 19.22
N GLU A 198 8.01 -13.47 18.75
CA GLU A 198 6.83 -14.11 18.17
C GLU A 198 5.67 -14.17 19.17
N LEU A 199 5.93 -14.61 20.41
CA LEU A 199 4.93 -14.63 21.48
C LEU A 199 4.41 -13.23 21.79
N ARG A 200 5.30 -12.23 21.92
CA ARG A 200 4.88 -10.82 22.14
C ARG A 200 4.08 -10.27 20.97
N ALA A 201 4.43 -10.60 19.74
CA ALA A 201 3.67 -10.20 18.56
C ALA A 201 2.28 -10.86 18.55
N ALA A 202 2.18 -12.13 18.93
CA ALA A 202 0.92 -12.86 19.05
C ALA A 202 0.05 -12.28 20.18
N GLU A 203 0.63 -11.97 21.34
CA GLU A 203 -0.05 -11.30 22.46
C GLU A 203 -0.59 -9.92 22.04
N ALA A 204 0.22 -9.12 21.35
CA ALA A 204 -0.19 -7.81 20.84
C ALA A 204 -1.31 -7.92 19.80
N ALA A 205 -1.23 -8.89 18.88
CA ALA A 205 -2.27 -9.13 17.89
C ALA A 205 -3.60 -9.55 18.56
N LEU A 206 -3.54 -10.42 19.55
CA LEU A 206 -4.72 -10.87 20.29
C LEU A 206 -5.32 -9.73 21.14
N ALA A 207 -4.50 -8.89 21.75
CA ALA A 207 -4.96 -7.69 22.43
C ALA A 207 -5.66 -6.72 21.46
N ALA A 208 -5.10 -6.50 20.27
CA ALA A 208 -5.72 -5.67 19.24
C ALA A 208 -7.09 -6.23 18.78
N GLN A 209 -7.20 -7.55 18.60
CA GLN A 209 -8.48 -8.19 18.25
C GLN A 209 -9.53 -8.04 19.36
N ARG A 210 -9.13 -8.17 20.63
CA ARG A 210 -10.02 -7.92 21.77
C ARG A 210 -10.50 -6.48 21.80
N GLN A 211 -9.60 -5.52 21.61
CA GLN A 211 -9.94 -4.10 21.55
C GLN A 211 -10.88 -3.78 20.38
N GLN A 212 -10.69 -4.42 19.23
CA GLN A 212 -11.63 -4.28 18.12
C GLN A 212 -13.04 -4.80 18.48
N ALA A 213 -13.13 -5.99 19.07
CA ALA A 213 -14.41 -6.55 19.49
C ALA A 213 -15.10 -5.70 20.58
N GLU A 214 -14.33 -5.17 21.53
CA GLU A 214 -14.82 -4.24 22.56
C GLU A 214 -15.32 -2.93 21.94
N ALA A 215 -14.59 -2.36 20.98
CA ALA A 215 -15.00 -1.16 20.27
C ALA A 215 -16.28 -1.39 19.45
N GLU A 216 -16.39 -2.53 18.76
CA GLU A 216 -17.59 -2.92 18.02
C GLU A 216 -18.80 -3.07 18.96
N ALA A 217 -18.63 -3.74 20.10
CA ALA A 217 -19.68 -3.86 21.10
C ALA A 217 -20.10 -2.49 21.67
N ALA A 218 -19.14 -1.61 21.97
CA ALA A 218 -19.41 -0.25 22.43
C ALA A 218 -20.17 0.57 21.38
N LEU A 219 -19.83 0.43 20.09
CA LEU A 219 -20.58 1.06 18.99
C LEU A 219 -22.01 0.56 18.91
N TRP A 220 -22.24 -0.75 19.06
CA TRP A 220 -23.58 -1.30 19.08
C TRP A 220 -24.42 -0.77 20.24
N LEU A 221 -23.83 -0.66 21.43
CA LEU A 221 -24.48 -0.06 22.60
C LEU A 221 -24.81 1.42 22.36
N ALA A 222 -23.85 2.21 21.89
CA ALA A 222 -24.06 3.62 21.57
C ALA A 222 -25.15 3.83 20.51
N ARG A 223 -25.21 2.98 19.48
CA ARG A 223 -26.28 3.01 18.47
C ARG A 223 -27.64 2.68 19.06
N ARG A 224 -27.70 1.70 19.97
CA ARG A 224 -28.94 1.33 20.66
C ARG A 224 -29.44 2.46 21.56
N ASP A 225 -28.54 3.15 22.23
CA ASP A 225 -28.88 4.26 23.13
C ASP A 225 -29.29 5.51 22.32
N ALA A 226 -28.64 5.79 21.20
CA ALA A 226 -29.01 6.89 20.30
C ALA A 226 -30.34 6.65 19.57
N TYR A 227 -30.62 5.40 19.18
CA TYR A 227 -31.85 5.00 18.49
C TYR A 227 -32.55 3.89 19.26
N PRO A 228 -33.26 4.23 20.36
CA PRO A 228 -34.03 3.24 21.08
C PRO A 228 -35.10 2.62 20.16
N PRO A 229 -35.50 1.36 20.39
CA PRO A 229 -36.42 0.66 19.49
C PRO A 229 -37.79 1.36 19.38
N ALA A 230 -38.21 2.09 20.44
CA ALA A 230 -39.39 2.94 20.39
C ALA A 230 -39.26 4.08 19.39
N ALA A 231 -38.10 4.76 19.35
CA ALA A 231 -37.82 5.82 18.37
C ALA A 231 -37.77 5.26 16.94
N GLN A 232 -37.17 4.08 16.74
CA GLN A 232 -37.16 3.43 15.42
C GLN A 232 -38.58 3.12 14.93
N ARG A 233 -39.46 2.62 15.81
CA ARG A 233 -40.88 2.38 15.48
C ARG A 233 -41.61 3.68 15.18
N ALA A 234 -41.39 4.74 15.97
CA ALA A 234 -41.97 6.05 15.73
C ALA A 234 -41.53 6.64 14.38
N LEU A 235 -40.24 6.56 14.04
CA LEU A 235 -39.70 6.98 12.75
C LEU A 235 -40.29 6.16 11.58
N ALA A 236 -40.45 4.84 11.74
CA ALA A 236 -41.08 3.99 10.73
C ALA A 236 -42.56 4.36 10.52
N ASN A 237 -43.29 4.63 11.59
CA ASN A 237 -44.69 5.08 11.51
C ASN A 237 -44.79 6.47 10.86
N TYR A 238 -43.88 7.38 11.20
CA TYR A 238 -43.82 8.71 10.59
C TYR A 238 -43.48 8.63 9.10
N ALA A 239 -42.55 7.75 8.70
CA ALA A 239 -42.23 7.53 7.30
C ALA A 239 -43.45 7.02 6.51
N ARG A 240 -44.22 6.07 7.06
CA ARG A 240 -45.48 5.59 6.47
C ARG A 240 -46.49 6.73 6.34
N HIS A 241 -46.69 7.51 7.40
CA HIS A 241 -47.57 8.68 7.38
C HIS A 241 -47.16 9.70 6.31
N LEU A 242 -45.86 9.95 6.12
CA LEU A 242 -45.37 10.82 5.06
C LEU A 242 -45.64 10.26 3.66
N CYS A 243 -45.50 8.95 3.47
CA CYS A 243 -45.85 8.29 2.21
C CYS A 243 -47.35 8.43 1.91
N ASP A 244 -48.21 8.17 2.91
CA ASP A 244 -49.66 8.30 2.77
C ASP A 244 -50.07 9.75 2.52
N ALA A 245 -49.48 10.71 3.24
CA ALA A 245 -49.72 12.13 3.03
C ALA A 245 -49.30 12.56 1.62
N LYS A 246 -48.16 12.08 1.13
CA LYS A 246 -47.71 12.33 -0.25
C LYS A 246 -48.66 11.73 -1.27
N ALA A 247 -49.17 10.52 -1.06
CA ALA A 247 -50.15 9.89 -1.93
C ALA A 247 -51.44 10.71 -2.01
N ARG A 248 -51.98 11.14 -0.85
CA ARG A 248 -53.17 12.00 -0.78
C ARG A 248 -52.96 13.35 -1.47
N LEU A 249 -51.79 13.96 -1.32
CA LEU A 249 -51.46 15.20 -2.01
C LEU A 249 -51.41 15.00 -3.53
N ASN A 250 -50.82 13.89 -4.01
CA ASN A 250 -50.82 13.57 -5.42
C ASN A 250 -52.24 13.33 -5.95
N GLU A 251 -53.07 12.59 -5.22
CA GLU A 251 -54.49 12.38 -5.56
C GLU A 251 -55.26 13.71 -5.62
N ALA A 252 -55.05 14.60 -4.64
CA ALA A 252 -55.64 15.94 -4.66
C ALA A 252 -55.16 16.78 -5.83
N ILE A 253 -53.86 16.70 -6.20
CA ILE A 253 -53.32 17.34 -7.40
C ILE A 253 -53.99 16.78 -8.66
N HIS A 254 -54.17 15.46 -8.75
CA HIS A 254 -54.84 14.83 -9.89
C HIS A 254 -56.31 15.23 -9.97
N ALA A 255 -57.03 15.28 -8.85
CA ALA A 255 -58.42 15.73 -8.79
C ALA A 255 -58.55 17.21 -9.21
N LEU A 256 -57.73 18.10 -8.65
CA LEU A 256 -57.72 19.53 -9.03
C LEU A 256 -57.34 19.74 -10.50
N ARG A 257 -56.43 18.92 -11.05
CA ARG A 257 -56.12 18.96 -12.49
C ARG A 257 -57.31 18.53 -13.34
N ALA A 258 -58.01 17.47 -12.94
CA ALA A 258 -59.22 17.02 -13.64
C ALA A 258 -60.35 18.08 -13.57
N GLU A 259 -60.50 18.76 -12.44
CA GLU A 259 -61.42 19.91 -12.31
C GLU A 259 -61.01 21.04 -13.26
N LEU A 260 -59.74 21.44 -13.29
CA LEU A 260 -59.23 22.45 -14.21
C LEU A 260 -59.43 22.07 -15.68
N GLU A 261 -59.21 20.80 -16.04
CA GLU A 261 -59.47 20.26 -17.38
C GLU A 261 -60.96 20.28 -17.73
N ALA A 262 -61.85 20.02 -16.77
CA ALA A 262 -63.30 20.16 -16.95
C ALA A 262 -63.71 21.62 -17.23
N TYR A 263 -62.99 22.59 -16.64
CA TYR A 263 -63.10 24.01 -16.98
C TYR A 263 -62.34 24.40 -18.26
N GLY A 264 -61.74 23.43 -18.96
CA GLY A 264 -60.98 23.62 -20.20
C GLY A 264 -59.60 24.22 -20.00
N VAL A 265 -59.08 24.32 -18.78
CA VAL A 265 -57.73 24.81 -18.47
C VAL A 265 -56.76 23.63 -18.45
N ASP A 266 -56.24 23.26 -19.61
CA ASP A 266 -55.18 22.26 -19.74
C ASP A 266 -53.89 22.78 -19.07
N SER A 267 -53.68 22.44 -17.80
CA SER A 267 -52.49 22.84 -17.04
C SER A 267 -51.18 22.31 -17.64
N VAL A 268 -51.24 21.17 -18.34
CA VAL A 268 -50.10 20.57 -19.07
C VAL A 268 -49.77 21.37 -20.34
N ALA A 269 -50.78 21.96 -21.01
CA ALA A 269 -50.56 22.84 -22.16
C ALA A 269 -49.98 24.20 -21.75
N ALA A 270 -50.36 24.72 -20.56
CA ALA A 270 -49.83 25.99 -20.04
C ALA A 270 -48.35 25.90 -19.59
N ALA A 271 -47.93 24.76 -19.02
CA ALA A 271 -46.53 24.51 -18.68
C ALA A 271 -45.65 24.26 -19.92
N ALA A 272 -46.19 23.60 -20.95
CA ALA A 272 -45.50 23.45 -22.24
C ALA A 272 -45.37 24.78 -23.00
N ALA A 273 -46.33 25.69 -22.86
CA ALA A 273 -46.29 27.03 -23.48
C ALA A 273 -45.26 27.98 -22.85
N THR A 274 -44.78 27.70 -21.64
CA THR A 274 -43.80 28.55 -20.93
C THR A 274 -42.36 28.06 -21.04
N ALA A 275 -42.12 26.82 -21.52
CA ALA A 275 -40.79 26.20 -21.57
C ALA A 275 -40.24 25.91 -22.98
N GLY A 276 -40.93 26.27 -24.07
CA GLY A 276 -40.51 25.88 -25.42
C GLY A 276 -40.82 26.90 -26.50
N GLU A 277 -39.76 27.60 -26.91
CA GLU A 277 -39.45 28.15 -28.23
C GLU A 277 -40.43 27.83 -29.37
N GLY A 278 -40.82 28.88 -30.11
CA GLY A 278 -41.80 28.82 -31.19
C GLY A 278 -41.47 27.79 -32.27
N GLY A 279 -42.35 26.82 -32.44
CA GLY A 279 -42.28 25.86 -33.53
C GLY A 279 -43.61 25.15 -33.75
N ARG A 280 -44.35 25.59 -34.79
CA ARG A 280 -45.45 24.90 -35.50
C ARG A 280 -45.76 23.46 -35.05
N ARG A 281 -46.93 23.25 -34.43
CA ARG A 281 -47.98 22.35 -34.96
C ARG A 281 -49.28 22.56 -34.18
N GLY A 282 -50.38 22.66 -34.91
CA GLY A 282 -51.68 23.05 -34.41
C GLY A 282 -52.40 21.99 -33.58
N GLU A 283 -53.47 22.49 -32.95
CA GLU A 283 -54.79 21.86 -33.02
C GLU A 283 -54.94 20.52 -32.29
N ALA A 284 -54.73 20.52 -30.97
CA ALA A 284 -55.20 19.42 -30.12
C ALA A 284 -55.85 19.88 -28.80
N GLY A 285 -55.39 20.99 -28.19
CA GLY A 285 -55.98 21.51 -26.93
C GLY A 285 -57.18 22.46 -27.10
N GLY A 286 -57.62 22.71 -28.34
CA GLY A 286 -58.72 23.64 -28.65
C GLY A 286 -60.10 23.02 -28.52
N ALA A 287 -60.23 21.69 -28.63
CA ALA A 287 -61.53 21.05 -28.81
C ALA A 287 -62.47 21.22 -27.60
N GLY A 288 -61.93 21.22 -26.37
CA GLY A 288 -62.72 21.45 -25.15
C GLY A 288 -63.23 22.89 -25.05
N LYS A 289 -62.29 23.86 -25.10
CA LYS A 289 -62.62 25.29 -25.09
C LYS A 289 -63.51 25.70 -26.27
N GLU A 290 -63.25 25.16 -27.46
CA GLU A 290 -64.05 25.41 -28.66
C GLU A 290 -65.46 24.86 -28.53
N LYS A 291 -65.64 23.65 -27.97
CA LYS A 291 -66.98 23.11 -27.70
C LYS A 291 -67.74 23.99 -26.72
N VAL A 292 -67.12 24.35 -25.59
CA VAL A 292 -67.74 25.23 -24.57
C VAL A 292 -68.04 26.62 -25.14
N MET A 293 -67.10 27.22 -25.88
CA MET A 293 -67.30 28.52 -26.55
C MET A 293 -68.38 28.45 -27.63
N ARG A 294 -68.50 27.32 -28.34
CA ARG A 294 -69.53 27.12 -29.37
C ARG A 294 -70.91 26.92 -28.76
N GLU A 295 -71.01 26.25 -27.61
CA GLU A 295 -72.24 26.14 -26.84
C GLU A 295 -72.65 27.50 -26.25
N MET A 296 -71.71 28.22 -25.63
CA MET A 296 -71.95 29.59 -25.15
C MET A 296 -72.41 30.50 -26.30
N ALA A 297 -71.77 30.44 -27.46
CA ALA A 297 -72.16 31.22 -28.63
C ALA A 297 -73.55 30.83 -29.18
N ARG A 298 -73.94 29.55 -29.08
CA ARG A 298 -75.31 29.12 -29.42
C ARG A 298 -76.31 29.72 -28.45
N VAL A 299 -76.06 29.59 -27.15
CA VAL A 299 -76.93 30.17 -26.10
C VAL A 299 -77.07 31.68 -26.28
N TYR A 300 -75.98 32.40 -26.55
CA TYR A 300 -76.04 33.84 -26.82
C TYR A 300 -76.83 34.17 -28.09
N ARG A 301 -76.69 33.38 -29.17
CA ARG A 301 -77.49 33.59 -30.39
C ARG A 301 -78.97 33.34 -30.17
N ASP A 302 -79.31 32.30 -29.42
CA ASP A 302 -80.71 31.97 -29.12
C ASP A 302 -81.31 33.03 -28.19
N MET A 303 -80.56 33.51 -27.19
CA MET A 303 -80.95 34.65 -26.37
C MET A 303 -81.13 35.94 -27.20
N SER A 304 -80.22 36.24 -28.13
CA SER A 304 -80.35 37.40 -29.00
C SER A 304 -81.59 37.29 -29.90
N ARG A 305 -81.91 36.10 -30.42
CA ARG A 305 -83.15 35.86 -31.18
C ARG A 305 -84.38 36.10 -30.34
N GLN A 306 -84.41 35.58 -29.11
CA GLN A 306 -85.52 35.83 -28.19
C GLN A 306 -85.69 37.32 -27.87
N LEU A 307 -84.59 38.06 -27.70
CA LEU A 307 -84.63 39.51 -27.52
C LEU A 307 -85.13 40.24 -28.77
N GLU A 308 -84.76 39.78 -29.97
CA GLU A 308 -85.26 40.32 -31.24
C GLU A 308 -86.76 40.02 -31.46
N GLU A 309 -87.21 38.81 -31.10
CA GLU A 309 -88.63 38.42 -31.13
C GLU A 309 -89.45 39.31 -30.18
N VAL A 310 -89.02 39.44 -28.92
CA VAL A 310 -89.66 40.33 -27.92
C VAL A 310 -89.65 41.78 -28.41
N ARG A 311 -88.55 42.25 -29.02
CA ARG A 311 -88.49 43.60 -29.60
C ARG A 311 -89.47 43.77 -30.76
N SER A 312 -89.58 42.77 -31.64
CA SER A 312 -90.52 42.80 -32.76
C SER A 312 -91.98 42.76 -32.29
N ASP A 313 -92.27 42.03 -31.21
CA ASP A 313 -93.60 41.98 -30.60
C ASP A 313 -93.95 43.32 -29.93
N LEU A 314 -92.98 43.98 -29.29
CA LEU A 314 -93.15 45.35 -28.80
C LEU A 314 -93.39 46.36 -29.94
N GLU A 315 -92.69 46.22 -31.07
CA GLU A 315 -92.90 47.07 -32.25
C GLU A 315 -94.28 46.82 -32.90
N ARG A 316 -94.80 45.59 -32.85
CA ARG A 316 -96.17 45.26 -33.27
C ARG A 316 -97.22 45.83 -32.33
N LEU A 317 -96.99 45.76 -31.02
CA LEU A 317 -97.86 46.38 -30.01
C LEU A 317 -97.82 47.92 -30.07
N GLY A 318 -96.74 48.51 -30.58
CA GLY A 318 -96.61 49.96 -30.79
C GLY A 318 -97.21 50.50 -32.09
N ARG A 319 -97.76 49.63 -32.96
CA ARG A 319 -98.44 50.01 -34.22
C ARG A 319 -99.95 49.68 -34.24
N ALA A 320 -100.52 49.34 -33.08
CA ALA A 320 -101.97 49.22 -32.87
C ALA A 320 -102.50 50.40 -32.05
#